data_AF-A0ABD7LTK3-F1
#
_entry.id   AF-A0ABD7LTK3-F1
#
_cell.length_a   1.000
_cell.length_b   1.000
_cell.length_c   1.000
_cell.angle_alpha   90.00
_cell.angle_beta   90.00
_cell.angle_gamma   90.00
#
_symmetry.space_group_name_H-M   'P 1'
#
loop_
_entity.id
_entity.type
_entity.pdbx_description
1 polymer ?
#
loop_
_entity_poly.entity_id
_entity_poly.type
_entity_poly.pdbx_seq_one_letter_code
_entity_poly.pdbx_strand_id
1 'polypeptide(L)'
;MKKYIIYKHLNKINGKIYIGVTNDIGRRWRSGGIEYKPPKNETQHHRSFWNAIQKYGWENFDHLIIEEDLTMKEAFEKEKFYIELYDSTNKKKGYNIAKGGNGGIIYKVHPKGMLGKKQSKEFSSNHSKWAKNHKNNCMTNGDVVWGVTHEHPKGMLGKHHSKESIMKKKAYSGENAVTSKPIVAIERDGTKREFHSAKLCMAYYSISTCVFYRLLKDGAPYVINPKANYRNKEKILAIEGIMFKHKEDTEVS
;
A
#
# COMPACT_ATOMS: atom_id res chain seq x y z
N MET A 1 20.97 -24.42 1.23
CA MET A 1 20.06 -24.05 2.33
C MET A 1 20.61 -22.82 3.04
N LYS A 2 19.78 -21.94 3.61
CA LYS A 2 20.28 -20.81 4.41
C LYS A 2 20.79 -21.33 5.75
N LYS A 3 22.04 -21.00 6.09
CA LYS A 3 22.66 -21.29 7.38
C LYS A 3 22.35 -20.17 8.37
N TYR A 4 22.25 -20.51 9.65
CA TYR A 4 21.90 -19.60 10.73
C TYR A 4 23.01 -19.54 11.78
N ILE A 5 23.11 -18.39 12.45
CA ILE A 5 24.13 -18.03 13.41
C ILE A 5 23.42 -17.59 14.70
N ILE A 6 23.86 -18.13 15.83
CA ILE A 6 23.48 -17.71 17.17
C ILE A 6 24.58 -16.82 17.73
N TYR A 7 24.18 -15.68 18.29
CA TYR A 7 25.09 -14.71 18.85
C TYR A 7 24.61 -14.18 20.20
N LYS A 8 25.56 -13.62 20.94
CA LYS A 8 25.38 -12.98 22.24
C LYS A 8 25.87 -11.53 22.19
N HIS A 9 25.07 -10.62 22.75
CA HIS A 9 25.49 -9.28 23.10
C HIS A 9 25.60 -9.17 24.62
N LEU A 10 26.79 -8.86 25.13
CA LEU A 10 27.04 -8.64 26.56
C LEU A 10 27.24 -7.14 26.79
N ASN A 11 26.41 -6.54 27.63
CA ASN A 11 26.61 -5.15 28.03
C ASN A 11 27.75 -5.05 29.05
N LYS A 12 28.81 -4.31 28.72
CA LYS A 12 30.00 -4.14 29.57
C LYS A 12 29.74 -3.35 30.86
N ILE A 13 28.70 -2.52 30.88
CA ILE A 13 28.39 -1.61 31.99
C ILE A 13 27.56 -2.32 33.07
N ASN A 14 26.58 -3.13 32.68
CA ASN A 14 25.64 -3.76 33.63
C ASN A 14 25.63 -5.29 33.58
N GLY A 15 26.45 -5.90 32.74
CA GLY A 15 26.59 -7.36 32.62
C GLY A 15 25.40 -8.07 31.98
N LYS A 16 24.37 -7.34 31.50
CA LYS A 16 23.17 -7.98 30.94
C LYS A 16 23.40 -8.53 29.55
N ILE A 17 22.71 -9.62 29.26
CA ILE A 17 22.89 -10.42 28.05
C ILE A 17 21.67 -10.31 27.12
N TYR A 18 21.93 -10.25 25.82
CA TYR A 18 20.95 -10.50 24.77
C TYR A 18 21.40 -11.65 23.88
N ILE A 19 20.52 -12.63 23.64
CA ILE A 19 20.74 -13.73 22.71
C ILE A 19 19.87 -13.50 21.47
N GLY A 20 20.45 -13.71 20.29
CA GLY A 20 19.70 -13.62 19.04
C GLY A 20 20.17 -14.63 18.00
N VAL A 21 19.29 -14.87 17.03
CA VAL A 21 19.56 -15.68 15.84
C VAL A 21 19.50 -14.81 14.58
N THR A 22 20.34 -15.09 13.58
CA THR A 22 20.27 -14.46 12.26
C THR A 22 20.83 -15.40 11.18
N ASN A 23 20.51 -15.14 9.91
CA ASN A 23 21.16 -15.78 8.76
C ASN A 23 22.24 -14.89 8.12
N ASP A 24 22.42 -13.69 8.66
CA ASP A 24 23.31 -12.66 8.13
C ASP A 24 23.65 -11.70 9.28
N ILE A 25 24.85 -11.86 9.81
CA ILE A 25 25.33 -11.09 10.96
C ILE A 25 25.66 -9.66 10.57
N GLY A 26 26.22 -9.46 9.37
CA GLY A 26 26.62 -8.15 8.86
C GLY A 26 25.42 -7.23 8.68
N ARG A 27 24.31 -7.75 8.12
CA ARG A 27 23.03 -7.01 8.09
C ARG A 27 22.52 -6.77 9.51
N ARG A 28 22.47 -7.81 10.35
CA ARG A 28 21.84 -7.72 11.68
C ARG A 28 22.53 -6.74 12.63
N TRP A 29 23.85 -6.62 12.56
CA TRP A 29 24.66 -5.71 13.41
C TRP A 29 24.95 -4.35 12.76
N ARG A 30 24.49 -4.15 11.53
CA ARG A 30 24.80 -2.98 10.70
C ARG A 30 24.55 -1.65 11.42
N SER A 31 25.39 -0.66 11.12
CA SER A 31 25.24 0.75 11.54
C SER A 31 24.98 0.90 13.04
N GLY A 32 25.71 0.16 13.87
CA GLY A 32 25.57 0.22 15.33
C GLY A 32 24.28 -0.39 15.86
N GLY A 33 23.77 -1.45 15.21
CA GLY A 33 22.55 -2.13 15.64
C GLY A 33 21.24 -1.46 15.20
N ILE A 34 21.24 -0.71 14.09
CA ILE A 34 20.02 -0.03 13.59
C ILE A 34 18.86 -1.01 13.33
N GLU A 35 19.15 -2.26 12.99
CA GLU A 35 18.17 -3.34 12.77
C GLU A 35 17.42 -3.78 14.04
N TYR A 36 17.85 -3.32 15.22
CA TYR A 36 17.10 -3.53 16.47
C TYR A 36 16.06 -2.43 16.70
N LYS A 37 16.10 -1.32 15.95
CA LYS A 37 15.17 -0.20 16.04
C LYS A 37 13.74 -0.66 15.69
N PRO A 38 12.72 -0.25 16.47
CA PRO A 38 11.33 -0.52 16.12
C PRO A 38 10.92 0.27 14.85
N PRO A 39 9.97 -0.26 14.05
CA PRO A 39 9.36 0.49 12.96
C PRO A 39 8.63 1.73 13.51
N LYS A 40 8.50 2.78 12.67
CA LYS A 40 8.00 4.12 13.08
C LYS A 40 6.62 4.13 13.77
N ASN A 41 5.82 3.09 13.61
CA ASN A 41 4.44 3.02 14.08
C ASN A 41 4.25 2.08 15.29
N GLU A 42 5.32 1.51 15.85
CA GLU A 42 5.26 0.66 17.05
C GLU A 42 5.78 1.41 18.28
N THR A 43 5.11 1.20 19.42
CA THR A 43 5.50 1.80 20.70
C THR A 43 6.87 1.27 21.15
N GLN A 44 7.80 2.19 21.47
CA GLN A 44 9.19 1.88 21.87
C GLN A 44 9.31 0.99 23.13
N HIS A 45 8.21 0.83 23.88
CA HIS A 45 8.19 0.10 25.15
C HIS A 45 8.40 -1.42 25.02
N HIS A 46 8.30 -2.00 23.81
CA HIS A 46 8.41 -3.44 23.61
C HIS A 46 9.78 -3.92 23.11
N ARG A 47 10.84 -3.10 23.13
CA ARG A 47 12.19 -3.52 22.71
C ARG A 47 13.27 -3.11 23.71
N SER A 48 13.35 -3.87 24.81
CA SER A 48 14.34 -3.72 25.89
C SER A 48 15.78 -3.57 25.38
N PHE A 49 16.18 -4.37 24.39
CA PHE A 49 17.55 -4.32 23.86
C PHE A 49 17.85 -3.05 23.05
N TRP A 50 16.95 -2.58 22.19
CA TRP A 50 17.15 -1.32 21.46
C TRP A 50 17.29 -0.12 22.41
N ASN A 51 16.46 -0.08 23.46
CA ASN A 51 16.55 0.96 24.48
C ASN A 51 17.89 0.91 25.21
N ALA A 52 18.46 -0.29 25.42
CA ALA A 52 19.78 -0.45 26.00
C ALA A 52 20.89 0.04 25.06
N ILE A 53 20.79 -0.20 23.75
CA ILE A 53 21.71 0.35 22.75
C ILE A 53 21.66 1.89 22.77
N GLN A 54 20.45 2.48 22.80
CA GLN A 54 20.29 3.94 22.86
C GLN A 54 20.84 4.54 24.15
N LYS A 55 20.70 3.83 25.28
CA LYS A 55 21.14 4.31 26.59
C LYS A 55 22.64 4.18 26.81
N TYR A 56 23.22 3.06 26.40
CA TYR A 56 24.60 2.70 26.73
C TYR A 56 25.54 2.81 25.54
N GLY A 57 25.06 3.02 24.32
CA GLY A 57 25.89 2.99 23.12
C GLY A 57 26.16 1.57 22.62
N TRP A 58 26.38 1.40 21.32
CA TRP A 58 26.60 0.09 20.70
C TRP A 58 27.99 -0.47 21.03
N GLU A 59 28.99 0.41 21.13
CA GLU A 59 30.38 0.12 21.48
C GLU A 59 30.56 -0.47 22.89
N ASN A 60 29.60 -0.21 23.79
CA ASN A 60 29.57 -0.75 25.15
C ASN A 60 28.95 -2.15 25.23
N PHE A 61 28.74 -2.80 24.09
CA PHE A 61 28.40 -4.22 24.02
C PHE A 61 29.54 -5.02 23.40
N ASP A 62 29.82 -6.19 23.98
CA ASP A 62 30.65 -7.20 23.33
C ASP A 62 29.75 -8.12 22.49
N HIS A 63 30.08 -8.23 21.21
CA HIS A 63 29.33 -9.02 20.24
C HIS A 63 30.07 -10.33 19.97
N LEU A 64 29.48 -11.46 20.39
CA LEU A 64 30.11 -12.77 20.28
C LEU A 64 29.23 -13.72 19.48
N ILE A 65 29.84 -14.48 18.57
CA ILE A 65 29.19 -15.61 17.91
C ILE A 65 29.31 -16.81 18.86
N ILE A 66 28.20 -17.50 19.10
CA ILE A 66 28.15 -18.70 19.96
C ILE A 66 28.21 -19.96 19.10
N GLU A 67 27.36 -20.04 18.07
CA GLU A 67 27.30 -21.16 17.13
C GLU A 67 26.98 -20.61 15.73
N GLU A 68 27.52 -21.25 14.71
CA GLU A 68 27.29 -20.93 13.31
C GLU A 68 26.96 -22.19 12.50
N ASP A 69 26.62 -22.00 11.22
CA ASP A 69 26.32 -23.08 10.29
C ASP A 69 25.11 -23.98 10.63
N LEU A 70 24.17 -23.47 11.42
CA LEU A 70 22.98 -24.20 11.85
C LEU A 70 21.86 -24.21 10.81
N THR A 71 21.05 -25.27 10.79
CA THR A 71 19.75 -25.22 10.12
C THR A 71 18.77 -24.34 10.91
N MET A 72 17.69 -23.89 10.27
CA MET A 72 16.68 -23.06 10.94
C MET A 72 16.09 -23.74 12.19
N LYS A 73 15.85 -25.06 12.12
CA LYS A 73 15.25 -25.82 13.24
C LYS A 73 16.22 -25.91 14.41
N GLU A 74 17.48 -26.23 14.15
CA GLU A 74 18.53 -26.29 15.18
C GLU A 74 18.75 -24.93 15.80
N ALA A 75 18.85 -23.88 14.98
CA ALA A 75 19.06 -22.53 15.47
C ALA A 75 17.93 -22.07 16.42
N PHE A 76 16.68 -22.43 16.14
CA PHE A 76 15.55 -22.09 17.03
C PHE A 76 15.56 -22.86 18.35
N GLU A 77 15.95 -24.12 18.35
CA GLU A 77 16.09 -24.89 19.59
C GLU A 77 17.30 -24.42 20.41
N LYS A 78 18.42 -24.13 19.75
CA LYS A 78 19.62 -23.54 20.37
C LYS A 78 19.35 -22.15 20.92
N GLU A 79 18.58 -21.31 20.22
CA GLU A 79 18.17 -20.00 20.72
C GLU A 79 17.42 -20.13 22.06
N LYS A 80 16.44 -21.04 22.15
CA LYS A 80 15.73 -21.30 23.41
C LYS A 80 16.69 -21.75 24.50
N PHE A 81 17.53 -22.73 24.19
CA PHE A 81 18.51 -23.28 25.12
C PHE A 81 19.42 -22.19 25.70
N TYR A 82 20.01 -21.32 24.87
CA TYR A 82 20.87 -20.25 25.34
C TYR A 82 20.11 -19.16 26.09
N ILE A 83 18.90 -18.82 25.66
CA ILE A 83 18.07 -17.84 26.38
C ILE A 83 17.77 -18.31 27.81
N GLU A 84 17.48 -19.60 27.98
CA GLU A 84 17.24 -20.25 29.26
C GLU A 84 18.52 -20.38 30.09
N LEU A 85 19.62 -20.86 29.49
CA LEU A 85 20.92 -21.03 30.14
C LEU A 85 21.43 -19.73 30.77
N TYR A 86 21.29 -18.60 30.05
CA TYR A 86 21.73 -17.30 30.53
C TYR A 86 20.65 -16.52 31.32
N ASP A 87 19.45 -17.10 31.51
CA ASP A 87 18.29 -16.44 32.12
C ASP A 87 18.06 -15.02 31.53
N SER A 88 18.24 -14.91 30.21
CA SER A 88 18.29 -13.60 29.52
C SER A 88 16.91 -12.93 29.39
N THR A 89 15.83 -13.63 29.77
CA THR A 89 14.48 -13.06 29.89
C THR A 89 14.25 -12.30 31.19
N ASN A 90 15.07 -12.56 32.21
CA ASN A 90 15.00 -11.88 33.48
C ASN A 90 15.53 -10.45 33.31
N LYS A 91 14.70 -9.44 33.60
CA LYS A 91 15.06 -8.02 33.43
C LYS A 91 16.30 -7.60 34.22
N LYS A 92 16.69 -8.34 35.26
CA LYS A 92 17.93 -8.10 36.02
C LYS A 92 19.18 -8.61 35.29
N LYS A 93 19.05 -9.67 34.47
CA LYS A 93 20.18 -10.38 33.84
C LYS A 93 20.24 -10.25 32.32
N GLY A 94 19.15 -9.88 31.65
CA GLY A 94 19.14 -9.81 30.20
C GLY A 94 18.07 -8.91 29.58
N TYR A 95 18.08 -8.90 28.25
CA TYR A 95 17.23 -8.05 27.42
C TYR A 95 16.24 -8.81 26.55
N ASN A 96 16.29 -10.15 26.53
CA ASN A 96 15.34 -10.96 25.78
C ASN A 96 13.94 -10.80 26.39
N ILE A 97 12.93 -10.71 25.53
CA ILE A 97 11.54 -10.52 25.98
C ILE A 97 10.76 -11.83 25.89
N ALA A 98 11.13 -12.68 24.93
CA ALA A 98 10.55 -13.98 24.71
C ALA A 98 11.59 -15.08 24.97
N LYS A 99 11.10 -16.29 25.24
CA LYS A 99 11.92 -17.49 25.46
C LYS A 99 12.61 -18.01 24.18
N GLY A 100 12.46 -17.35 23.03
CA GLY A 100 13.02 -17.77 21.74
C GLY A 100 12.14 -18.74 20.97
N GLY A 101 12.63 -19.21 19.82
CA GLY A 101 12.02 -20.28 19.02
C GLY A 101 10.99 -19.84 17.99
N ASN A 102 10.62 -18.55 17.98
CA ASN A 102 9.59 -18.00 17.10
C ASN A 102 10.16 -17.22 15.90
N GLY A 103 11.49 -17.22 15.72
CA GLY A 103 12.15 -16.68 14.54
C GLY A 103 11.84 -15.21 14.24
N GLY A 104 11.64 -14.38 15.27
CA GLY A 104 11.37 -12.94 15.15
C GLY A 104 10.16 -12.61 14.26
N ILE A 105 8.97 -12.51 14.88
CA ILE A 105 7.69 -12.12 14.25
C ILE A 105 7.56 -12.53 12.78
N ILE A 106 7.42 -13.83 12.54
CA ILE A 106 6.69 -14.30 11.36
C ILE A 106 5.43 -14.96 11.91
N TYR A 107 4.34 -14.20 11.97
CA TYR A 107 3.01 -14.80 12.07
C TYR A 107 2.79 -15.60 10.77
N LYS A 108 3.28 -16.86 10.72
CA LYS A 108 3.00 -17.77 9.60
C LYS A 108 1.49 -18.08 9.51
N VAL A 109 0.79 -17.95 10.65
CA VAL A 109 -0.65 -18.09 10.77
C VAL A 109 -1.16 -16.89 11.57
N HIS A 110 -2.13 -16.17 11.02
CA HIS A 110 -2.78 -15.07 11.72
C HIS A 110 -3.38 -15.57 13.05
N PRO A 111 -3.23 -14.84 14.18
CA PRO A 111 -3.85 -15.22 15.43
C PRO A 111 -5.37 -15.38 15.22
N LYS A 112 -5.94 -16.47 15.74
CA LYS A 112 -7.34 -16.92 15.53
C LYS A 112 -8.43 -15.84 15.72
N GLY A 113 -8.12 -14.71 16.38
CA GLY A 113 -9.03 -13.59 16.57
C GLY A 113 -9.09 -12.56 15.44
N MET A 114 -8.13 -12.55 14.50
CA MET A 114 -8.09 -11.59 13.38
C MET A 114 -8.54 -12.18 12.04
N LEU A 115 -8.75 -13.49 11.97
CA LEU A 115 -9.45 -14.11 10.84
C LEU A 115 -10.94 -13.83 11.05
N GLY A 116 -11.43 -12.72 10.51
CA GLY A 116 -12.84 -12.34 10.61
C GLY A 116 -13.72 -13.55 10.31
N LYS A 117 -14.52 -13.99 11.29
CA LYS A 117 -15.45 -15.10 11.06
C LYS A 117 -16.39 -14.67 9.95
N LYS A 118 -16.45 -15.45 8.86
CA LYS A 118 -17.41 -15.21 7.78
C LYS A 118 -18.80 -15.37 8.40
N GLN A 119 -19.54 -14.27 8.48
CA GLN A 119 -20.89 -14.28 9.03
C GLN A 119 -21.78 -15.22 8.22
N SER A 120 -22.71 -15.91 8.88
CA SER A 120 -23.64 -16.78 8.17
C SER A 120 -24.49 -15.95 7.19
N LYS A 121 -24.95 -16.59 6.11
CA LYS A 121 -25.86 -15.93 5.16
C LYS A 121 -27.15 -15.46 5.85
N GLU A 122 -27.62 -16.25 6.80
CA GLU A 122 -28.79 -15.94 7.62
C GLU A 122 -28.56 -14.70 8.49
N PHE A 123 -27.44 -14.62 9.22
CA PHE A 123 -27.09 -13.44 10.02
C PHE A 123 -27.00 -12.18 9.15
N SER A 124 -26.34 -12.29 7.99
CA SER A 124 -26.18 -11.17 7.06
C SER A 124 -27.53 -10.69 6.51
N SER A 125 -28.43 -11.63 6.17
CA SER A 125 -29.79 -11.33 5.70
C SER A 125 -30.64 -10.66 6.79
N ASN A 126 -30.61 -11.20 8.01
CA ASN A 126 -31.34 -10.65 9.15
C ASN A 126 -30.83 -9.26 9.53
N HIS A 127 -29.51 -9.05 9.54
CA HIS A 127 -28.91 -7.74 9.77
C HIS A 127 -29.30 -6.73 8.68
N SER A 128 -29.32 -7.16 7.41
CA SER A 128 -29.79 -6.32 6.30
C SER A 128 -31.26 -5.89 6.48
N LYS A 129 -32.14 -6.82 6.88
CA LYS A 129 -33.56 -6.50 7.18
C LYS A 129 -33.68 -5.54 8.37
N TRP A 130 -32.91 -5.78 9.44
CA TRP A 130 -32.89 -4.94 10.63
C TRP A 130 -32.42 -3.51 10.30
N ALA A 131 -31.37 -3.35 9.49
CA ALA A 131 -30.82 -2.06 9.12
C ALA A 131 -31.72 -1.23 8.18
N LYS A 132 -32.59 -1.89 7.39
CA LYS A 132 -33.57 -1.21 6.52
C LYS A 132 -34.72 -0.56 7.29
N ASN A 133 -34.94 -0.95 8.55
CA ASN A 133 -35.95 -0.31 9.39
C ASN A 133 -35.44 1.06 9.85
N HIS A 134 -36.10 2.13 9.43
CA HIS A 134 -35.69 3.51 9.70
C HIS A 134 -35.65 3.83 11.20
N LYS A 135 -36.43 3.12 12.02
CA LYS A 135 -36.40 3.25 13.49
C LYS A 135 -35.09 2.76 14.12
N ASN A 136 -34.38 1.86 13.45
CA ASN A 136 -33.12 1.28 13.94
C ASN A 136 -31.88 2.08 13.52
N ASN A 137 -32.04 2.97 12.54
CA ASN A 137 -30.95 3.80 12.06
C ASN A 137 -30.92 5.10 12.85
N CYS A 138 -29.88 5.30 13.66
CA CYS A 138 -29.68 6.49 14.49
C CYS A 138 -29.70 7.81 13.71
N MET A 139 -29.43 7.78 12.39
CA MET A 139 -29.46 8.96 11.53
C MET A 139 -30.87 9.33 11.06
N THR A 140 -31.83 8.41 11.12
CA THR A 140 -33.20 8.62 10.59
C THR A 140 -34.29 8.38 11.62
N ASN A 141 -33.97 7.77 12.76
CA ASN A 141 -34.92 7.46 13.81
C ASN A 141 -35.32 8.67 14.67
N GLY A 142 -34.65 9.81 14.47
CA GLY A 142 -34.92 11.07 15.18
C GLY A 142 -34.10 11.29 16.45
N ASP A 143 -33.31 10.30 16.89
CA ASP A 143 -32.47 10.43 18.10
C ASP A 143 -31.28 11.38 17.87
N VAL A 144 -30.75 11.41 16.64
CA VAL A 144 -29.66 12.30 16.25
C VAL A 144 -30.21 13.44 15.40
N VAL A 145 -30.28 14.63 16.00
CA VAL A 145 -30.61 15.88 15.32
C VAL A 145 -29.37 16.77 15.37
N TRP A 146 -28.74 16.96 14.21
CA TRP A 146 -27.53 17.78 14.09
C TRP A 146 -27.80 19.22 14.49
N GLY A 147 -27.00 19.75 15.41
CA GLY A 147 -27.15 21.09 15.98
C GLY A 147 -28.05 21.16 17.23
N VAL A 148 -28.76 20.08 17.58
CA VAL A 148 -29.57 19.99 18.81
C VAL A 148 -29.02 18.92 19.75
N THR A 149 -28.98 17.65 19.33
CA THR A 149 -28.49 16.55 20.18
C THR A 149 -26.99 16.30 19.99
N HIS A 150 -26.45 16.55 18.79
CA HIS A 150 -25.03 16.36 18.48
C HIS A 150 -24.54 17.47 17.54
N GLU A 151 -23.32 17.97 17.72
CA GLU A 151 -22.71 18.92 16.77
C GLU A 151 -22.41 18.25 15.43
N HIS A 152 -22.75 18.92 14.32
CA HIS A 152 -22.49 18.39 12.98
C HIS A 152 -20.97 18.24 12.76
N PRO A 153 -20.48 17.09 12.26
CA PRO A 153 -19.07 16.94 11.91
C PRO A 153 -18.72 17.96 10.82
N LYS A 154 -17.85 18.93 11.18
CA LYS A 154 -17.51 20.11 10.36
C LYS A 154 -16.90 19.78 8.99
N GLY A 155 -16.60 18.51 8.70
CA GLY A 155 -15.97 18.04 7.46
C GLY A 155 -16.91 17.64 6.31
N MET A 156 -18.23 17.56 6.52
CA MET A 156 -19.19 17.11 5.48
C MET A 156 -20.23 18.18 5.11
N LEU A 157 -19.86 19.46 5.19
CA LEU A 157 -20.64 20.55 4.61
C LEU A 157 -20.32 20.64 3.12
N GLY A 158 -20.73 19.63 2.35
CA GLY A 158 -20.64 19.69 0.89
C GLY A 158 -21.41 20.91 0.41
N LYS A 159 -20.71 21.92 -0.14
CA LYS A 159 -21.39 23.07 -0.75
C LYS A 159 -22.25 22.55 -1.90
N HIS A 160 -23.56 22.72 -1.81
CA HIS A 160 -24.45 22.46 -2.94
C HIS A 160 -24.01 23.34 -4.12
N HIS A 161 -23.89 22.74 -5.31
CA HIS A 161 -23.58 23.50 -6.51
C HIS A 161 -24.62 24.61 -6.71
N SER A 162 -24.16 25.82 -7.06
CA SER A 162 -25.08 26.90 -7.44
C SER A 162 -25.95 26.48 -8.62
N LYS A 163 -27.16 27.06 -8.73
CA LYS A 163 -28.04 26.81 -9.88
C LYS A 163 -27.32 27.02 -11.21
N GLU A 164 -26.51 28.07 -11.29
CA GLU A 164 -25.67 28.37 -12.45
C GLU A 164 -24.65 27.25 -12.73
N SER A 165 -23.96 26.74 -11.71
CA SER A 165 -23.00 25.63 -11.87
C SER A 165 -23.70 24.34 -12.33
N ILE A 166 -24.90 24.05 -11.81
CA ILE A 166 -25.71 22.92 -12.26
C ILE A 166 -26.11 23.09 -13.73
N MET A 167 -26.54 24.28 -14.14
CA MET A 167 -26.90 24.59 -15.52
C MET A 167 -25.70 24.44 -16.46
N LYS A 168 -24.51 24.98 -16.08
CA LYS A 168 -23.26 24.79 -16.84
C LYS A 168 -22.94 23.30 -17.02
N LYS A 169 -23.00 22.50 -15.96
CA LYS A 169 -22.73 21.05 -16.03
C LYS A 169 -23.73 20.31 -16.93
N LYS A 170 -25.02 20.68 -16.89
CA LYS A 170 -26.04 20.13 -17.79
C LYS A 170 -25.75 20.49 -19.24
N ALA A 171 -25.31 21.72 -19.52
CA ALA A 171 -24.99 22.17 -20.87
C ALA A 171 -23.83 21.38 -21.51
N TYR A 172 -22.86 20.91 -20.72
CA TYR A 172 -21.73 20.07 -21.17
C TYR A 172 -22.02 18.55 -21.14
N SER A 173 -23.27 18.13 -21.01
CA SER A 173 -23.66 16.71 -20.99
C SER A 173 -24.29 16.25 -22.29
N GLY A 174 -24.33 14.94 -22.54
CA GLY A 174 -24.90 14.37 -23.76
C GLY A 174 -24.05 14.65 -25.00
N GLU A 175 -24.66 15.21 -26.04
CA GLU A 175 -24.03 15.51 -27.34
C GLU A 175 -22.97 16.61 -27.24
N ASN A 176 -23.13 17.55 -26.29
CA ASN A 176 -22.18 18.62 -26.02
C ASN A 176 -20.98 18.17 -25.18
N ALA A 177 -20.95 16.92 -24.72
CA ALA A 177 -19.81 16.40 -23.97
C ALA A 177 -18.58 16.30 -24.89
N VAL A 178 -17.40 16.63 -24.35
CA VAL A 178 -16.13 16.56 -25.11
C VAL A 178 -15.91 15.17 -25.72
N THR A 179 -16.36 14.11 -25.04
CA THR A 179 -16.29 12.72 -25.51
C THR A 179 -17.20 12.40 -26.68
N SER A 180 -18.23 13.20 -26.91
CA SER A 180 -19.27 13.01 -27.93
C SER A 180 -18.94 13.75 -29.23
N LYS A 181 -17.90 14.61 -29.23
CA LYS A 181 -17.45 15.31 -30.43
C LYS A 181 -16.87 14.34 -31.48
N PRO A 182 -17.17 14.54 -32.77
CA PRO A 182 -16.63 13.71 -33.85
C PRO A 182 -15.12 13.91 -34.03
N ILE A 183 -14.45 12.83 -34.40
CA ILE A 183 -12.99 12.73 -34.51
C ILE A 183 -12.61 12.18 -35.87
N VAL A 184 -11.53 12.69 -36.44
CA VAL A 184 -10.87 12.14 -37.63
C VAL A 184 -9.51 11.58 -37.21
N ALA A 185 -9.29 10.30 -37.49
CA ALA A 185 -7.98 9.67 -37.40
C ALA A 185 -7.35 9.64 -38.79
N ILE A 186 -6.13 10.19 -38.90
CA ILE A 186 -5.34 10.19 -40.13
C ILE A 186 -4.27 9.13 -39.96
N GLU A 187 -4.37 8.08 -40.76
CA GLU A 187 -3.46 6.93 -40.77
C GLU A 187 -2.12 7.29 -41.46
N ARG A 188 -1.12 6.41 -41.35
CA ARG A 188 0.23 6.63 -41.91
C ARG A 188 0.25 6.81 -43.44
N ASP A 189 -0.69 6.16 -44.12
CA ASP A 189 -0.86 6.20 -45.58
C ASP A 189 -1.67 7.43 -46.04
N GLY A 190 -2.11 8.29 -45.10
CA GLY A 190 -2.96 9.44 -45.36
C GLY A 190 -4.46 9.12 -45.40
N THR A 191 -4.86 7.85 -45.17
CA THR A 191 -6.26 7.47 -45.11
C THR A 191 -6.94 8.15 -43.92
N LYS A 192 -8.05 8.85 -44.18
CA LYS A 192 -8.85 9.51 -43.15
C LYS A 192 -9.98 8.59 -42.70
N ARG A 193 -10.07 8.32 -41.39
CA ARG A 193 -11.14 7.55 -40.77
C ARG A 193 -11.95 8.43 -39.82
N GLU A 194 -13.24 8.57 -40.09
CA GLU A 194 -14.13 9.38 -39.28
C GLU A 194 -14.85 8.57 -38.21
N PHE A 195 -14.99 9.17 -37.03
CA PHE A 195 -15.71 8.61 -35.89
C PHE A 195 -16.71 9.64 -35.39
N HIS A 196 -17.96 9.19 -35.15
CA HIS A 196 -19.03 10.03 -34.62
C HIS A 196 -18.77 10.52 -33.18
N SER A 197 -17.83 9.90 -32.45
CA SER A 197 -17.42 10.35 -31.12
C SER A 197 -16.00 9.92 -30.77
N ALA A 198 -15.33 10.70 -29.90
CA ALA A 198 -14.06 10.31 -29.31
C ALA A 198 -14.13 8.96 -28.59
N LYS A 199 -15.29 8.63 -27.98
CA LYS A 199 -15.51 7.32 -27.32
C LYS A 199 -15.37 6.15 -28.29
N LEU A 200 -15.94 6.26 -29.50
CA LEU A 200 -15.84 5.22 -30.53
C LEU A 200 -14.40 5.09 -31.06
N CYS A 201 -13.73 6.22 -31.27
CA CYS A 201 -12.35 6.24 -31.72
C CYS A 201 -11.41 5.54 -30.71
N MET A 202 -11.52 5.89 -29.42
CA MET A 202 -10.74 5.25 -28.35
C MET A 202 -10.99 3.74 -28.25
N ALA A 203 -12.24 3.30 -28.42
CA ALA A 203 -12.58 1.88 -28.41
C ALA A 203 -11.96 1.13 -29.59
N TYR A 204 -12.01 1.72 -30.79
CA TYR A 204 -11.47 1.12 -32.01
C TYR A 204 -9.96 0.88 -31.91
N TYR A 205 -9.18 1.90 -31.53
CA TYR A 205 -7.73 1.79 -31.37
C TYR A 205 -7.28 1.22 -30.01
N SER A 206 -8.23 0.86 -29.13
CA SER A 206 -7.95 0.39 -27.77
C SER A 206 -7.05 1.33 -26.95
N ILE A 207 -7.24 2.65 -27.10
CA ILE A 207 -6.45 3.70 -26.44
C ILE A 207 -7.15 4.14 -25.15
N SER A 208 -6.38 4.29 -24.07
CA SER A 208 -6.90 4.87 -22.83
C SER A 208 -7.25 6.35 -22.98
N THR A 209 -8.27 6.81 -22.26
CA THR A 209 -8.77 8.19 -22.32
C THR A 209 -7.70 9.26 -22.11
N CYS A 210 -6.78 9.07 -21.16
CA CYS A 210 -5.72 10.03 -20.90
C CYS A 210 -4.74 10.16 -22.08
N VAL A 211 -4.34 9.04 -22.69
CA VAL A 211 -3.44 9.03 -23.84
C VAL A 211 -4.11 9.68 -25.04
N PHE A 212 -5.36 9.31 -25.34
CA PHE A 212 -6.09 9.84 -26.48
C PHE A 212 -6.20 11.37 -26.46
N TYR A 213 -6.63 11.97 -25.34
CA TYR A 213 -6.77 13.43 -25.27
C TYR A 213 -5.44 14.18 -25.29
N ARG A 214 -4.35 13.55 -24.85
CA ARG A 214 -3.01 14.10 -25.04
C ARG A 214 -2.63 14.12 -26.53
N LEU A 215 -2.85 13.02 -27.25
CA LEU A 215 -2.57 12.95 -28.69
C LEU A 215 -3.44 13.91 -29.50
N LEU A 216 -4.72 14.03 -29.15
CA LEU A 216 -5.65 14.97 -29.76
C LEU A 216 -5.22 16.42 -29.55
N LYS A 217 -4.65 16.75 -28.37
CA LYS A 217 -4.12 18.08 -28.06
C LYS A 217 -2.81 18.37 -28.81
N ASP A 218 -1.93 17.37 -28.92
CA ASP A 218 -0.64 17.52 -29.60
C ASP A 218 -0.84 17.72 -31.11
N GLY A 219 -1.88 17.10 -31.71
CA GLY A 219 -2.27 17.29 -33.11
C GLY A 219 -1.24 16.82 -34.14
N ALA A 220 -0.18 16.13 -33.69
CA ALA A 220 0.91 15.60 -34.48
C ALA A 220 0.84 14.06 -34.55
N PRO A 221 1.50 13.41 -35.55
CA PRO A 221 1.57 11.96 -35.60
C PRO A 221 2.25 11.40 -34.35
N TYR A 222 1.69 10.35 -33.75
CA TYR A 222 2.27 9.79 -32.53
C TYR A 222 3.63 9.14 -32.81
N VAL A 223 4.67 9.58 -32.10
CA VAL A 223 6.02 9.00 -32.17
C VAL A 223 6.31 8.21 -30.90
N ILE A 224 6.67 6.92 -31.06
CA ILE A 224 7.03 6.07 -29.92
C ILE A 224 8.36 6.54 -29.33
N ASN A 225 8.45 6.62 -28.00
CA ASN A 225 9.73 6.83 -27.34
C ASN A 225 10.51 5.50 -27.31
N PRO A 226 11.63 5.37 -28.05
CA PRO A 226 12.38 4.11 -28.13
C PRO A 226 13.00 3.68 -26.79
N LYS A 227 13.14 4.61 -25.83
CA LYS A 227 13.70 4.34 -24.50
C LYS A 227 12.66 3.91 -23.46
N ALA A 228 11.37 3.98 -23.78
CA ALA A 228 10.30 3.67 -22.83
C ALA A 228 9.92 2.18 -22.85
N ASN A 229 9.87 1.56 -21.66
CA ASN A 229 9.44 0.17 -21.51
C ASN A 229 7.91 0.09 -21.31
N TYR A 230 7.17 0.00 -22.40
CA TYR A 230 5.72 -0.05 -22.36
C TYR A 230 5.18 -1.44 -22.01
N ARG A 231 4.19 -1.52 -21.10
CA ARG A 231 3.50 -2.80 -20.76
C ARG A 231 2.67 -3.37 -21.92
N ASN A 232 2.12 -2.52 -22.79
CA ASN A 232 1.27 -2.90 -23.92
C ASN A 232 1.92 -2.48 -25.25
N LYS A 233 3.10 -3.03 -25.59
CA LYS A 233 3.87 -2.61 -26.77
C LYS A 233 3.08 -2.70 -28.07
N GLU A 234 2.35 -3.78 -28.30
CA GLU A 234 1.56 -4.01 -29.51
C GLU A 234 0.52 -2.91 -29.76
N LYS A 235 -0.23 -2.51 -28.71
CA LYS A 235 -1.23 -1.44 -28.81
C LYS A 235 -0.62 -0.07 -29.11
N ILE A 236 0.60 0.16 -28.62
CA ILE A 236 1.31 1.43 -28.80
C ILE A 236 1.97 1.50 -30.19
N LEU A 237 2.44 0.36 -30.69
CA LEU A 237 2.89 0.19 -32.08
C LEU A 237 1.76 0.41 -33.08
N ALA A 238 0.55 -0.09 -32.77
CA ALA A 238 -0.61 0.06 -33.63
C ALA A 238 -1.06 1.52 -33.85
N ILE A 239 -0.71 2.44 -32.94
CA ILE A 239 -1.12 3.86 -33.01
C ILE A 239 0.01 4.80 -33.39
N GLU A 240 1.22 4.27 -33.59
CA GLU A 240 2.35 5.07 -34.05
C GLU A 240 2.08 5.61 -35.45
N GLY A 241 2.42 6.87 -35.69
CA GLY A 241 2.17 7.59 -36.92
C GLY A 241 0.72 8.01 -37.15
N ILE A 242 -0.23 7.62 -36.28
CA ILE A 242 -1.61 8.08 -36.36
C ILE A 242 -1.72 9.48 -35.76
N MET A 243 -2.46 10.35 -36.44
CA MET A 243 -2.80 11.69 -35.97
C MET A 243 -4.31 11.77 -35.71
N PHE A 244 -4.71 12.32 -34.56
CA PHE A 244 -6.12 12.51 -34.21
C PHE A 244 -6.47 14.00 -34.22
N LYS A 245 -7.58 14.36 -34.87
CA LYS A 245 -8.11 15.74 -34.92
C LYS A 245 -9.61 15.76 -34.67
N HIS A 246 -10.14 16.88 -34.20
CA HIS A 246 -11.59 17.10 -34.28
C HIS A 246 -12.00 17.29 -35.74
N LYS A 247 -13.18 16.80 -36.10
CA LYS A 247 -13.69 16.93 -37.47
C LYS A 247 -13.79 18.41 -37.91
N GLU A 248 -14.21 19.27 -36.98
CA GLU A 248 -14.29 20.73 -37.17
C GLU A 248 -12.93 21.35 -37.57
N ASP A 249 -11.82 20.82 -37.06
CA ASP A 249 -10.47 21.36 -37.33
C ASP A 249 -9.89 20.90 -38.69
N THR A 250 -10.53 19.94 -39.36
CA THR A 250 -10.07 19.39 -40.65
C THR A 250 -10.69 20.04 -41.89
N GLU A 251 -11.73 20.87 -41.72
CA GLU A 251 -12.42 21.57 -42.82
C GLU A 251 -11.87 22.98 -43.07
N VAL A 252 -10.94 23.46 -42.23
CA VAL A 252 -10.36 24.82 -42.29
C VAL A 252 -8.93 24.80 -42.89
N SER A 253 -8.52 23.72 -43.55
CA SER A 253 -7.16 23.54 -44.09
C SER A 253 -7.17 23.24 -45.59
#